data_AF-A0A497NWZ5-F1
#
_entry.id   AF-A0A497NWZ5-F1
#
_cell.length_a   1.000
_cell.length_b   1.000
_cell.length_c   1.000
_cell.angle_alpha   90.00
_cell.angle_beta   90.00
_cell.angle_gamma   90.00
#
_symmetry.space_group_name_H-M   'P 1'
#
loop_
_entity.id
_entity.type
_entity.pdbx_description
1 polymer ?
#
loop_
_entity_poly.entity_id
_entity_poly.type
_entity_poly.pdbx_seq_one_letter_code
_entity_poly.pdbx_strand_id
1 'polypeptide(L)'
;MFTGKKVMVVVSVFVFILGFSFAVQAYASQAQQVGDLATQYLRENYGVNSIEELRAKLEQQYLVKSGTDVLYSSYDAADAIQWAIDHNDIYSGLKIEQYPSFDPANQFETPTFEPITFNQPATVQASIMFLQYFGVSGLCLVGLMVVPAVRKRKWLKRVLAVSVIVLAAFSAGYLVGTISAQTGTIAIEPASFMETASYIISGEDTDNDGVLDIIYAKNGRTGQIEFSGSDAATVIQQAIDALTNGGKILIRAGNYTINTTLNIADNISIIGEGIDVTTLTYTGASNALELKGSGVFIADLTLKGNADSGHGIYGTNKSPRGFINLKIEDFGEDGVHIEYANVFYLIGVISWKLSSPPKNTGYGFYIKNCNVVLIESCTAYQNRVGIFLWNTNNVLISNTNSEYNAEKNIQLGPSNWATTIRDSYIDGADYGVWITSSDEYPCGNIKIENNRFYGQATASITIYYTTKVVIENNIFTGGANIAVELKPGASDIAVENNYFEDVITVFTALAGTTYKFRNNAGFVTENSGTATFTNTNTVSFTHGLAGTPTGVWCSFNNTDYGQWTWTANSTHITLTVTTANYNGTAYWRAEYKP
;
A
#
# COMPACT_ATOMS: atom_id res chain seq x y z
N MET A 1 -57.62 -64.19 -32.77
CA MET A 1 -56.64 -64.48 -33.84
C MET A 1 -56.25 -63.17 -34.53
N PHE A 2 -55.13 -62.55 -34.16
CA PHE A 2 -54.58 -61.44 -34.93
C PHE A 2 -54.02 -62.00 -36.24
N THR A 3 -54.53 -61.54 -37.38
CA THR A 3 -53.97 -61.89 -38.69
C THR A 3 -52.50 -61.50 -38.71
N GLY A 4 -51.61 -62.34 -39.26
CA GLY A 4 -50.15 -62.15 -39.19
C GLY A 4 -49.62 -60.80 -39.69
N LYS A 5 -50.44 -60.02 -40.42
CA LYS A 5 -50.14 -58.63 -40.77
C LYS A 5 -50.16 -57.68 -39.57
N LYS A 6 -51.08 -57.85 -38.62
CA LYS A 6 -51.20 -56.99 -37.43
C LYS A 6 -50.08 -57.25 -36.42
N VAL A 7 -49.70 -58.52 -36.23
CA VAL A 7 -48.56 -58.90 -35.36
C VAL A 7 -47.26 -58.29 -35.87
N MET A 8 -47.04 -58.28 -37.18
CA MET A 8 -45.83 -57.69 -37.78
C MET A 8 -45.74 -56.17 -37.59
N VAL A 9 -46.83 -55.43 -37.75
CA VAL A 9 -46.83 -53.98 -37.51
C VAL A 9 -46.48 -53.68 -36.05
N VAL A 10 -47.04 -54.45 -35.12
CA VAL A 10 -46.75 -54.29 -33.68
C VAL A 10 -45.28 -54.60 -33.39
N VAL A 11 -44.71 -55.66 -33.96
CA VAL A 11 -43.29 -55.99 -33.76
C VAL A 11 -42.37 -54.92 -34.39
N SER A 12 -42.67 -54.41 -35.58
CA SER A 12 -41.85 -53.36 -36.21
C SER A 12 -41.91 -52.03 -35.44
N VAL A 13 -43.09 -51.64 -34.96
CA VAL A 13 -43.24 -50.46 -34.10
C VAL A 13 -42.52 -50.67 -32.77
N PHE A 14 -42.61 -51.86 -32.18
CA PHE A 14 -41.90 -52.17 -30.93
C PHE A 14 -40.38 -52.11 -31.10
N VAL A 15 -39.82 -52.72 -32.15
CA VAL A 15 -38.37 -52.67 -32.43
C VAL A 15 -37.91 -51.24 -32.72
N PHE A 16 -38.72 -50.44 -33.42
CA PHE A 16 -38.44 -49.03 -33.66
C PHE A 16 -38.41 -48.23 -32.35
N ILE A 17 -39.42 -48.39 -31.49
CA ILE A 17 -39.49 -47.72 -30.19
C ILE A 17 -38.30 -48.13 -29.32
N LEU A 18 -37.95 -49.41 -29.30
CA LEU A 18 -36.84 -49.92 -28.49
C LEU A 18 -35.48 -49.38 -28.98
N GLY A 19 -35.27 -49.33 -30.30
CA GLY A 19 -34.08 -48.72 -30.91
C GLY A 19 -34.01 -47.21 -30.67
N PHE A 20 -35.15 -46.51 -30.78
CA PHE A 20 -35.25 -45.08 -30.49
C PHE A 20 -34.97 -44.80 -29.00
N SER A 21 -35.51 -45.59 -28.08
CA SER A 21 -35.24 -45.46 -26.64
C SER A 21 -33.76 -45.65 -26.32
N PHE A 22 -33.09 -46.65 -26.90
CA PHE A 22 -31.64 -46.81 -26.69
C PHE A 22 -30.82 -45.68 -27.32
N ALA A 23 -31.21 -45.16 -28.48
CA ALA A 23 -30.53 -44.01 -29.10
C ALA A 23 -30.69 -42.73 -28.27
N VAL A 24 -31.89 -42.47 -27.74
CA VAL A 24 -32.14 -41.33 -26.84
C VAL A 24 -31.37 -41.49 -25.53
N GLN A 25 -31.29 -42.71 -24.98
CA GLN A 25 -30.57 -42.97 -23.74
C GLN A 25 -29.05 -42.87 -23.91
N ALA A 26 -28.51 -43.32 -25.05
CA ALA A 26 -27.11 -43.13 -25.43
C ALA A 26 -26.77 -41.64 -25.64
N TYR A 27 -27.64 -40.91 -26.35
CA TYR A 27 -27.51 -39.45 -26.53
C TYR A 27 -27.58 -38.70 -25.20
N ALA A 28 -28.52 -39.06 -24.32
CA ALA A 28 -28.63 -38.49 -22.98
C ALA A 28 -27.38 -38.78 -22.13
N SER A 29 -26.81 -39.98 -22.21
CA SER A 29 -25.58 -40.35 -21.48
C SER A 29 -24.33 -39.62 -21.99
N GLN A 30 -24.23 -39.37 -23.30
CA GLN A 30 -23.16 -38.53 -23.86
C GLN A 30 -23.36 -37.05 -23.54
N ALA A 31 -24.60 -36.55 -23.60
CA ALA A 31 -24.91 -35.19 -23.14
C ALA A 31 -24.62 -35.00 -21.64
N GLN A 32 -24.73 -36.05 -20.83
CA GLN A 32 -24.35 -36.04 -19.42
C GLN A 32 -22.83 -36.09 -19.17
N GLN A 33 -22.03 -36.65 -20.10
CA GLN A 33 -20.55 -36.64 -20.02
C GLN A 33 -19.91 -35.40 -20.66
N VAL A 34 -20.62 -34.73 -21.56
CA VAL A 34 -20.24 -33.38 -22.06
C VAL A 34 -20.64 -32.29 -21.06
N GLY A 35 -21.41 -32.63 -20.02
CA GLY A 35 -21.52 -31.82 -18.81
C GLY A 35 -20.19 -31.83 -18.06
N ASP A 36 -19.40 -30.79 -18.04
CA ASP A 36 -19.57 -29.47 -18.62
C ASP A 36 -18.13 -28.99 -18.86
N LEU A 37 -17.69 -28.94 -20.12
CA LEU A 37 -16.36 -28.43 -20.46
C LEU A 37 -16.15 -27.04 -19.87
N ALA A 38 -17.23 -26.25 -19.69
CA ALA A 38 -17.16 -24.98 -18.99
C ALA A 38 -16.89 -25.18 -17.48
N THR A 39 -17.57 -26.10 -16.78
CA THR A 39 -17.26 -26.47 -15.39
C THR A 39 -15.82 -26.99 -15.24
N GLN A 40 -15.35 -27.83 -16.17
CA GLN A 40 -13.96 -28.30 -16.14
C GLN A 40 -12.98 -27.15 -16.36
N TYR A 41 -13.22 -26.28 -17.34
CA TYR A 41 -12.42 -25.08 -17.58
C TYR A 41 -12.45 -24.11 -16.40
N LEU A 42 -13.61 -23.89 -15.79
CA LEU A 42 -13.80 -23.06 -14.59
C LEU A 42 -13.06 -23.66 -13.39
N ARG A 43 -13.03 -24.98 -13.25
CA ARG A 43 -12.30 -25.67 -12.18
C ARG A 43 -10.79 -25.58 -12.40
N GLU A 44 -10.32 -25.81 -13.62
CA GLU A 44 -8.90 -25.79 -13.97
C GLU A 44 -8.30 -24.38 -13.94
N ASN A 45 -9.02 -23.35 -14.40
CA ASN A 45 -8.48 -21.99 -14.53
C ASN A 45 -8.85 -21.06 -13.37
N TYR A 46 -10.00 -21.31 -12.71
CA TYR A 46 -10.53 -20.40 -11.69
C TYR A 46 -10.83 -21.09 -10.36
N GLY A 47 -10.70 -22.43 -10.28
CA GLY A 47 -10.98 -23.21 -9.07
C GLY A 47 -12.45 -23.20 -8.65
N VAL A 48 -13.38 -22.99 -9.58
CA VAL A 48 -14.82 -22.89 -9.31
C VAL A 48 -15.61 -23.82 -10.23
N ASN A 49 -16.80 -24.27 -9.80
CA ASN A 49 -17.60 -25.25 -10.53
C ASN A 49 -18.73 -24.64 -11.36
N SER A 50 -18.93 -23.32 -11.29
CA SER A 50 -19.98 -22.63 -12.04
C SER A 50 -19.62 -21.16 -12.29
N ILE A 51 -20.29 -20.55 -13.27
CA ILE A 51 -20.14 -19.12 -13.58
C ILE A 51 -20.63 -18.27 -12.40
N GLU A 52 -21.66 -18.72 -11.68
CA GLU A 52 -22.19 -18.06 -10.50
C GLU A 52 -21.16 -18.07 -9.36
N GLU A 53 -20.44 -19.17 -9.16
CA GLU A 53 -19.37 -19.28 -8.16
C GLU A 53 -18.15 -18.42 -8.57
N LEU A 54 -17.82 -18.34 -9.87
CA LEU A 54 -16.83 -17.40 -10.39
C LEU A 54 -17.24 -15.94 -10.12
N ARG A 55 -18.50 -15.60 -10.40
CA ARG A 55 -19.04 -14.25 -10.18
C ARG A 55 -19.00 -13.89 -8.71
N ALA A 56 -19.41 -14.79 -7.81
CA ALA A 56 -19.34 -14.56 -6.38
C ALA A 56 -17.90 -14.36 -5.90
N LYS A 57 -16.96 -15.16 -6.41
CA LYS A 57 -15.52 -15.02 -6.11
C LYS A 57 -14.97 -13.67 -6.58
N LEU A 58 -15.34 -13.23 -7.80
CA LEU A 58 -14.93 -11.93 -8.35
C LEU A 58 -15.60 -10.76 -7.62
N GLU A 59 -16.88 -10.86 -7.24
CA GLU A 59 -17.59 -9.83 -6.46
C GLU A 59 -16.99 -9.71 -5.05
N GLN A 60 -16.60 -10.81 -4.41
CA GLN A 60 -15.91 -10.79 -3.12
C GLN A 60 -14.52 -10.15 -3.24
N GLN A 61 -13.75 -10.49 -4.29
CA GLN A 61 -12.48 -9.84 -4.59
C GLN A 61 -12.67 -8.34 -4.87
N TYR A 62 -13.71 -7.95 -5.61
CA TYR A 62 -14.01 -6.55 -5.90
C TYR A 62 -14.44 -5.78 -4.65
N LEU A 63 -15.20 -6.39 -3.73
CA LEU A 63 -15.58 -5.75 -2.47
C LEU A 63 -14.38 -5.52 -1.55
N VAL A 64 -13.49 -6.52 -1.41
CA VAL A 64 -12.21 -6.36 -0.70
C VAL A 64 -11.37 -5.26 -1.35
N LYS A 65 -11.28 -5.27 -2.69
CA LYS A 65 -10.51 -4.29 -3.45
C LYS A 65 -11.13 -2.90 -3.44
N SER A 66 -12.45 -2.75 -3.38
CA SER A 66 -13.14 -1.45 -3.29
C SER A 66 -13.03 -0.82 -1.90
N GLY A 67 -12.85 -1.62 -0.84
CA GLY A 67 -12.49 -1.12 0.49
C GLY A 67 -11.07 -0.53 0.52
N THR A 68 -10.16 -1.03 -0.32
CA THR A 68 -8.80 -0.49 -0.48
C THR A 68 -8.71 0.60 -1.56
N ASP A 69 -9.36 0.47 -2.72
CA ASP A 69 -9.26 1.39 -3.86
C ASP A 69 -9.91 2.77 -3.61
N VAL A 70 -10.85 2.88 -2.65
CA VAL A 70 -11.40 4.17 -2.20
C VAL A 70 -10.35 4.99 -1.42
N LEU A 71 -9.28 4.37 -0.91
CA LEU A 71 -8.12 5.06 -0.34
C LEU A 71 -7.00 5.35 -1.35
N TYR A 72 -6.94 4.64 -2.49
CA TYR A 72 -5.79 4.69 -3.41
C TYR A 72 -6.04 5.37 -4.76
N SER A 73 -7.30 5.52 -5.21
CA SER A 73 -7.60 6.12 -6.53
C SER A 73 -7.59 7.65 -6.58
N SER A 74 -7.34 8.34 -5.46
CA SER A 74 -7.25 9.81 -5.39
C SER A 74 -5.85 10.36 -5.11
N TYR A 75 -4.81 9.51 -5.10
CA TYR A 75 -3.43 9.95 -4.89
C TYR A 75 -2.62 9.70 -6.16
N ASP A 76 -2.93 10.45 -7.23
CA ASP A 76 -1.91 10.74 -8.22
C ASP A 76 -0.78 11.48 -7.49
N ALA A 77 0.48 11.16 -7.79
CA ALA A 77 1.61 11.91 -7.24
C ALA A 77 1.48 13.41 -7.60
N ALA A 78 0.85 13.72 -8.74
CA ALA A 78 0.46 15.07 -9.10
C ALA A 78 -0.57 15.67 -8.13
N ASP A 79 -1.56 14.91 -7.65
CA ASP A 79 -2.59 15.39 -6.71
C ASP A 79 -2.07 15.49 -5.28
N ALA A 80 -1.16 14.62 -4.84
CA ALA A 80 -0.50 14.76 -3.54
C ALA A 80 0.44 15.98 -3.52
N ILE A 81 1.18 16.21 -4.61
CA ILE A 81 2.02 17.39 -4.81
C ILE A 81 1.15 18.64 -4.95
N GLN A 82 0.05 18.60 -5.71
CA GLN A 82 -0.88 19.71 -5.88
C GLN A 82 -1.62 20.01 -4.58
N TRP A 83 -2.00 19.01 -3.78
CA TRP A 83 -2.56 19.19 -2.45
C TRP A 83 -1.55 19.85 -1.50
N ALA A 84 -0.28 19.41 -1.52
CA ALA A 84 0.80 20.01 -0.75
C ALA A 84 1.13 21.46 -1.20
N ILE A 85 0.96 21.76 -2.50
CA ILE A 85 1.08 23.12 -3.07
C ILE A 85 -0.13 23.97 -2.68
N ASP A 86 -1.35 23.43 -2.75
CA ASP A 86 -2.61 24.14 -2.53
C ASP A 86 -2.88 24.45 -1.05
N HIS A 87 -2.31 23.66 -0.13
CA HIS A 87 -2.50 23.80 1.31
C HIS A 87 -1.28 24.39 2.04
N ASN A 88 -0.28 24.89 1.31
CA ASN A 88 0.90 25.49 1.91
C ASN A 88 1.34 26.75 1.13
N ASP A 89 1.07 27.94 1.72
CA ASP A 89 1.39 29.28 1.18
C ASP A 89 2.90 29.52 0.89
N ILE A 90 3.76 28.53 1.14
CA ILE A 90 5.22 28.60 1.01
C ILE A 90 5.69 28.24 -0.43
N TYR A 91 4.86 27.60 -1.27
CA TYR A 91 5.29 27.07 -2.57
C TYR A 91 4.99 27.94 -3.80
N SER A 92 4.45 29.16 -3.64
CA SER A 92 4.03 30.02 -4.76
C SER A 92 5.17 30.54 -5.68
N GLY A 93 6.42 30.13 -5.45
CA GLY A 93 7.61 30.59 -6.18
C GLY A 93 8.25 29.57 -7.14
N LEU A 94 7.86 28.29 -7.11
CA LEU A 94 8.47 27.27 -7.98
C LEU A 94 7.75 27.21 -9.34
N LYS A 95 8.38 27.77 -10.37
CA LYS A 95 7.99 27.53 -11.76
C LYS A 95 8.37 26.11 -12.14
N ILE A 96 7.39 25.22 -12.22
CA ILE A 96 7.56 23.91 -12.84
C ILE A 96 7.72 24.15 -14.34
N GLU A 97 8.92 23.88 -14.89
CA GLU A 97 9.07 23.76 -16.34
C GLU A 97 8.17 22.62 -16.81
N GLN A 98 7.16 22.97 -17.63
CA GLN A 98 6.26 21.99 -18.23
C GLN A 98 7.09 20.96 -19.00
N TYR A 99 6.99 19.70 -18.58
CA TYR A 99 7.44 18.59 -19.41
C TYR A 99 6.70 18.65 -20.77
N PRO A 100 7.38 18.31 -21.87
CA PRO A 100 6.76 18.35 -23.19
C PRO A 100 5.50 17.48 -23.19
N SER A 101 4.38 18.09 -23.60
CA SER A 101 3.11 17.40 -23.75
C SER A 101 3.31 16.16 -24.61
N PHE A 102 2.90 15.00 -24.08
CA PHE A 102 2.85 13.76 -24.80
C PHE A 102 1.94 13.94 -26.02
N ASP A 103 2.50 13.82 -27.23
CA ASP A 103 1.76 13.91 -28.48
C ASP A 103 1.02 12.57 -28.72
N PRO A 104 -0.32 12.52 -28.62
CA PRO A 104 -1.08 11.30 -28.86
C PRO A 104 -1.10 10.88 -30.35
N ALA A 105 -0.42 11.60 -31.25
CA ALA A 105 -0.40 11.30 -32.68
C ALA A 105 0.67 10.27 -33.12
N ASN A 106 1.54 9.79 -32.23
CA ASN A 106 2.42 8.66 -32.56
C ASN A 106 1.65 7.34 -32.40
N GLN A 107 0.96 6.98 -33.48
CA GLN A 107 0.24 5.73 -33.65
C GLN A 107 1.19 4.54 -33.44
N PHE A 108 0.97 3.81 -32.33
CA PHE A 108 1.39 2.43 -32.25
C PHE A 108 0.57 1.63 -33.27
N GLU A 109 1.24 1.08 -34.28
CA GLU A 109 0.64 0.08 -35.16
C GLU A 109 0.10 -1.06 -34.28
N THR A 110 -1.22 -1.20 -34.24
CA THR A 110 -1.87 -2.36 -33.62
C THR A 110 -1.37 -3.62 -34.33
N PRO A 111 -0.63 -4.51 -33.66
CA PRO A 111 -0.18 -5.74 -34.31
C PRO A 111 -1.42 -6.58 -34.61
N THR A 112 -1.59 -6.95 -35.88
CA THR A 112 -2.62 -7.91 -36.29
C THR A 112 -2.17 -9.29 -35.82
N PHE A 113 -2.76 -9.78 -34.74
CA PHE A 113 -2.51 -11.15 -34.26
C PHE A 113 -3.44 -12.12 -34.97
N GLU A 114 -2.86 -13.09 -35.67
CA GLU A 114 -3.57 -14.23 -36.23
C GLU A 114 -4.03 -15.14 -35.06
N PRO A 115 -5.31 -15.54 -35.01
CA PRO A 115 -5.81 -16.43 -33.97
C PRO A 115 -5.13 -17.80 -34.06
N ILE A 116 -4.62 -18.31 -32.93
CA ILE A 116 -4.04 -19.66 -32.85
C ILE A 116 -5.20 -20.67 -32.75
N THR A 117 -5.45 -21.40 -33.83
CA THR A 117 -6.42 -22.51 -33.84
C THR A 117 -5.82 -23.75 -33.18
N PHE A 118 -6.35 -24.14 -32.02
CA PHE A 118 -6.09 -25.46 -31.44
C PHE A 118 -6.97 -26.52 -32.13
N ASN A 119 -6.35 -27.32 -33.00
CA ASN A 119 -6.98 -28.55 -33.50
C ASN A 119 -6.81 -29.62 -32.43
N GLN A 120 -7.84 -29.85 -31.61
CA GLN A 120 -7.86 -31.00 -30.72
C GLN A 120 -7.86 -32.27 -31.61
N PRO A 121 -6.89 -33.20 -31.45
CA PRO A 121 -6.94 -34.44 -32.20
C PRO A 121 -8.23 -35.15 -31.80
N ALA A 122 -9.05 -35.50 -32.79
CA ALA A 122 -10.25 -36.29 -32.60
C ALA A 122 -9.85 -37.61 -31.93
N THR A 123 -9.91 -37.67 -30.60
CA THR A 123 -9.81 -38.92 -29.86
C THR A 123 -11.13 -39.62 -30.09
N VAL A 124 -11.19 -40.41 -31.17
CA VAL A 124 -12.31 -41.31 -31.42
C VAL A 124 -12.27 -42.32 -30.27
N GLN A 125 -13.08 -42.10 -29.23
CA GLN A 125 -13.26 -43.06 -28.14
C GLN A 125 -13.55 -44.43 -28.78
N ALA A 126 -12.76 -45.44 -28.42
CA ALA A 126 -12.81 -46.78 -29.00
C ALA A 126 -14.21 -47.43 -28.94
N SER A 127 -15.09 -46.96 -28.06
CA SER A 127 -16.50 -47.34 -27.96
C SER A 127 -17.34 -46.99 -29.20
N ILE A 128 -17.00 -45.94 -29.96
CA ILE A 128 -17.72 -45.54 -31.17
C ILE A 128 -17.42 -46.51 -32.34
N MET A 129 -16.20 -47.06 -32.41
CA MET A 129 -15.85 -48.03 -33.44
C MET A 129 -16.62 -49.36 -33.29
N PHE A 130 -16.91 -49.81 -32.06
CA PHE A 130 -17.68 -51.05 -31.86
C PHE A 130 -19.13 -50.97 -32.37
N LEU A 131 -19.76 -49.78 -32.32
CA LEU A 131 -21.14 -49.61 -32.82
C LEU A 131 -21.20 -49.55 -34.35
N GLN A 132 -20.17 -49.01 -35.02
CA GLN A 132 -20.08 -48.96 -36.49
C GLN A 132 -19.99 -50.37 -37.11
N TYR A 133 -19.25 -51.30 -36.48
CA TYR A 133 -19.14 -52.67 -36.99
C TYR A 133 -20.42 -53.49 -36.82
N PHE A 134 -21.19 -53.25 -35.74
CA PHE A 134 -22.46 -53.94 -35.53
C PHE A 134 -23.55 -53.49 -36.52
N GLY A 135 -23.57 -52.22 -36.91
CA GLY A 135 -24.59 -51.66 -37.81
C GLY A 135 -24.58 -52.29 -39.21
N VAL A 136 -23.41 -52.44 -39.82
CA VAL A 136 -23.33 -52.93 -41.23
C VAL A 136 -23.27 -54.45 -41.31
N SER A 137 -22.53 -55.12 -40.42
CA SER A 137 -22.37 -56.58 -40.47
C SER A 137 -23.59 -57.34 -39.92
N GLY A 138 -24.24 -56.81 -38.88
CA GLY A 138 -25.45 -57.40 -38.30
C GLY A 138 -26.63 -57.39 -39.27
N LEU A 139 -26.78 -56.34 -40.08
CA LEU A 139 -27.84 -56.25 -41.10
C LEU A 139 -27.65 -57.25 -42.24
N CYS A 140 -26.41 -57.52 -42.65
CA CYS A 140 -26.11 -58.54 -43.65
C CYS A 140 -26.49 -59.95 -43.15
N LEU A 141 -26.22 -60.24 -41.87
CA LEU A 141 -26.60 -61.51 -41.24
C LEU A 141 -28.12 -61.69 -41.10
N VAL A 142 -28.85 -60.66 -40.68
CA VAL A 142 -30.31 -60.68 -40.64
C VAL A 142 -30.90 -60.80 -42.05
N GLY A 143 -30.31 -60.12 -43.04
CA GLY A 143 -30.66 -60.28 -44.45
C GLY A 143 -30.55 -61.72 -44.91
N LEU A 144 -29.41 -62.39 -44.64
CA LEU A 144 -29.15 -63.77 -45.02
C LEU A 144 -30.08 -64.78 -44.33
N MET A 145 -30.42 -64.57 -43.05
CA MET A 145 -31.32 -65.47 -42.32
C MET A 145 -32.77 -65.39 -42.80
N VAL A 146 -33.21 -64.25 -43.33
CA VAL A 146 -34.62 -64.00 -43.68
C VAL A 146 -34.91 -64.25 -45.18
N VAL A 147 -33.87 -64.31 -46.02
CA VAL A 147 -33.96 -64.59 -47.48
C VAL A 147 -34.77 -65.86 -47.84
N PRO A 148 -34.61 -67.01 -47.16
CA PRO A 148 -35.36 -68.22 -47.51
C PRO A 148 -36.88 -68.03 -47.30
N ALA A 149 -37.28 -67.32 -46.24
CA ALA A 149 -38.68 -67.06 -45.90
C ALA A 149 -39.33 -65.98 -46.79
N VAL A 150 -38.53 -65.04 -47.31
CA VAL A 150 -38.99 -63.91 -48.13
C VAL A 150 -39.11 -64.28 -49.62
N ARG A 151 -38.42 -65.33 -50.08
CA ARG A 151 -38.26 -65.67 -51.52
C ARG A 151 -39.58 -65.80 -52.27
N LYS A 152 -40.64 -66.33 -51.64
CA LYS A 152 -41.95 -66.61 -52.27
C LYS A 152 -43.01 -65.52 -52.14
N ARG A 153 -42.83 -64.48 -51.32
CA ARG A 153 -43.87 -63.47 -51.06
C ARG A 153 -43.44 -62.08 -51.53
N LYS A 154 -43.99 -61.64 -52.68
CA LYS A 154 -43.65 -60.35 -53.33
C LYS A 154 -43.80 -59.13 -52.42
N TRP A 155 -44.76 -59.12 -51.49
CA TRP A 155 -44.97 -58.01 -50.57
C TRP A 155 -43.90 -57.92 -49.47
N LEU A 156 -43.38 -59.07 -49.00
CA LEU A 156 -42.37 -59.14 -47.95
C LEU A 156 -41.02 -58.59 -48.45
N LYS A 157 -40.72 -58.76 -49.74
CA LYS A 157 -39.56 -58.16 -50.42
C LYS A 157 -39.62 -56.63 -50.39
N ARG A 158 -40.81 -56.05 -50.58
CA ARG A 158 -41.01 -54.58 -50.56
C ARG A 158 -40.83 -54.03 -49.15
N VAL A 159 -41.36 -54.70 -48.13
CA VAL A 159 -41.18 -54.29 -46.72
C VAL A 159 -39.72 -54.34 -46.31
N LEU A 160 -39.01 -55.44 -46.63
CA LEU A 160 -37.59 -55.57 -46.32
C LEU A 160 -36.76 -54.46 -46.98
N ALA A 161 -37.03 -54.15 -48.26
CA ALA A 161 -36.33 -53.08 -48.97
C ALA A 161 -36.55 -51.71 -48.31
N VAL A 162 -37.79 -51.39 -47.90
CA VAL A 162 -38.10 -50.14 -47.21
C VAL A 162 -37.42 -50.07 -45.84
N SER A 163 -37.42 -51.15 -45.06
CA SER A 163 -36.72 -51.20 -43.77
C SER A 163 -35.22 -50.95 -43.90
N VAL A 164 -34.58 -51.53 -44.93
CA VAL A 164 -33.14 -51.32 -45.20
C VAL A 164 -32.86 -49.86 -45.56
N ILE A 165 -33.71 -49.23 -46.39
CA ILE A 165 -33.55 -47.83 -46.79
C ILE A 165 -33.71 -46.89 -45.58
N VAL A 166 -34.73 -47.11 -44.74
CA VAL A 166 -34.97 -46.28 -43.55
C VAL A 166 -33.81 -46.40 -42.56
N LEU A 167 -33.29 -47.61 -42.37
CA LEU A 167 -32.17 -47.82 -41.45
C LEU A 167 -30.88 -47.19 -41.98
N ALA A 168 -30.62 -47.29 -43.29
CA ALA A 168 -29.47 -46.63 -43.92
C ALA A 168 -29.55 -45.10 -43.79
N ALA A 169 -30.74 -44.52 -43.99
CA ALA A 169 -30.95 -43.08 -43.82
C ALA A 169 -30.76 -42.65 -42.35
N PHE A 170 -31.24 -43.44 -41.39
CA PHE A 170 -31.02 -43.19 -39.96
C PHE A 170 -29.54 -43.28 -39.57
N SER A 171 -28.84 -44.31 -40.02
CA SER A 171 -27.40 -44.48 -39.77
C SER A 171 -26.58 -43.34 -40.37
N ALA A 172 -26.90 -42.90 -41.60
CA ALA A 172 -26.24 -41.75 -42.22
C ALA A 172 -26.52 -40.45 -41.45
N GLY A 173 -27.77 -40.20 -41.05
CA GLY A 173 -28.14 -39.03 -40.26
C GLY A 173 -27.46 -38.99 -38.89
N TYR A 174 -27.37 -40.12 -38.20
CA TYR A 174 -26.64 -40.25 -36.93
C TYR A 174 -25.14 -39.96 -37.11
N LEU A 175 -24.52 -40.53 -38.15
CA LEU A 175 -23.10 -40.30 -38.44
C LEU A 175 -22.80 -38.82 -38.70
N VAL A 176 -23.59 -38.18 -39.56
CA VAL A 176 -23.45 -36.76 -39.90
C VAL A 176 -23.65 -35.88 -38.66
N GLY A 177 -24.67 -36.18 -37.84
CA GLY A 177 -24.92 -35.46 -36.59
C GLY A 177 -23.75 -35.56 -35.59
N THR A 178 -23.14 -36.74 -35.44
CA THR A 178 -21.99 -36.93 -34.54
C THR A 178 -20.72 -36.21 -35.02
N ILE A 179 -20.49 -36.16 -36.34
CA ILE A 179 -19.34 -35.45 -36.91
C ILE A 179 -19.50 -33.94 -36.76
N SER A 180 -20.71 -33.40 -37.00
CA SER A 180 -20.96 -31.96 -36.88
C SER A 180 -20.92 -31.43 -35.44
N ALA A 181 -21.20 -32.28 -34.43
CA ALA A 181 -21.15 -31.88 -33.02
C ALA A 181 -19.72 -31.83 -32.44
N GLN A 182 -18.73 -32.46 -33.08
CA GLN A 182 -17.34 -32.52 -32.58
C GLN A 182 -16.41 -31.41 -33.11
N THR A 183 -16.86 -30.56 -34.04
CA THR A 183 -15.99 -29.58 -34.71
C THR A 183 -16.21 -28.14 -34.25
N GLY A 184 -16.67 -27.93 -33.02
CA GLY A 184 -16.67 -26.60 -32.42
C GLY A 184 -15.25 -26.20 -32.04
N THR A 185 -14.54 -25.49 -32.92
CA THR A 185 -13.28 -24.84 -32.57
C THR A 185 -13.57 -23.70 -31.59
N ILE A 186 -13.17 -23.86 -30.32
CA ILE A 186 -13.17 -22.76 -29.36
C ILE A 186 -12.02 -21.83 -29.77
N ALA A 187 -12.34 -20.67 -30.34
CA ALA A 187 -11.37 -19.61 -30.57
C ALA A 187 -11.15 -18.89 -29.23
N ILE A 188 -10.02 -19.15 -28.59
CA ILE A 188 -9.58 -18.35 -27.45
C ILE A 188 -8.75 -17.20 -28.01
N GLU A 189 -9.30 -16.00 -27.95
CA GLU A 189 -8.60 -14.77 -28.33
C GLU A 189 -7.33 -14.64 -27.46
N PRO A 190 -6.12 -14.50 -28.02
CA PRO A 190 -4.87 -14.44 -27.25
C PRO A 190 -4.86 -13.38 -26.14
N ALA A 191 -5.59 -12.28 -26.35
CA ALA A 191 -5.73 -11.20 -25.37
C ALA A 191 -6.56 -11.58 -24.12
N SER A 192 -7.32 -12.68 -24.15
CA SER A 192 -8.09 -13.14 -22.98
C SER A 192 -7.23 -13.61 -21.81
N PHE A 193 -5.94 -13.85 -22.04
CA PHE A 193 -4.96 -14.18 -21.00
C PHE A 193 -4.10 -13.00 -20.55
N MET A 194 -4.35 -11.80 -21.09
CA MET A 194 -3.54 -10.63 -20.78
C MET A 194 -3.88 -10.12 -19.38
N GLU A 195 -2.88 -10.12 -18.52
CA GLU A 195 -2.97 -9.64 -17.14
C GLU A 195 -2.53 -8.17 -17.06
N THR A 196 -2.97 -7.47 -16.01
CA THR A 196 -2.58 -6.06 -15.80
C THR A 196 -1.12 -5.89 -15.37
N ALA A 197 -0.51 -6.92 -14.80
CA ALA A 197 0.91 -6.92 -14.44
C ALA A 197 1.76 -7.44 -15.60
N SER A 198 2.98 -6.93 -15.75
CA SER A 198 3.96 -7.41 -16.73
C SER A 198 4.45 -8.82 -16.36
N TYR A 199 4.65 -9.08 -15.07
CA TYR A 199 4.88 -10.41 -14.52
C TYR A 199 4.04 -10.64 -13.26
N ILE A 200 3.63 -11.89 -13.06
CA ILE A 200 2.99 -12.37 -11.84
C ILE A 200 3.90 -13.43 -11.22
N ILE A 201 4.34 -13.19 -10.00
CA ILE A 201 5.11 -14.13 -9.19
C ILE A 201 4.14 -14.89 -8.28
N SER A 202 4.19 -16.21 -8.32
CA SER A 202 3.44 -17.12 -7.44
C SER A 202 4.33 -18.27 -7.01
N GLY A 203 3.87 -19.11 -6.08
CA GLY A 203 4.60 -20.30 -5.71
C GLY A 203 3.71 -21.42 -5.19
N GLU A 204 4.32 -22.59 -5.05
CA GLU A 204 3.75 -23.77 -4.42
C GLU A 204 4.57 -24.12 -3.18
N ASP A 205 3.88 -24.28 -2.05
CA ASP A 205 4.41 -24.84 -0.81
C ASP A 205 4.21 -26.37 -0.88
N THR A 206 5.31 -27.11 -1.04
CA THR A 206 5.28 -28.55 -1.33
C THR A 206 5.34 -29.41 -0.06
N ASP A 207 5.80 -28.84 1.06
CA ASP A 207 5.92 -29.55 2.34
C ASP A 207 5.00 -29.02 3.46
N ASN A 208 4.23 -27.96 3.18
CA ASN A 208 3.26 -27.28 4.06
C ASN A 208 3.90 -26.59 5.28
N ASP A 209 5.11 -26.06 5.16
CA ASP A 209 5.75 -25.26 6.21
C ASP A 209 5.34 -23.77 6.18
N GLY A 210 4.56 -23.36 5.17
CA GLY A 210 4.11 -21.99 4.96
C GLY A 210 5.07 -21.13 4.16
N VAL A 211 6.17 -21.70 3.65
CA VAL A 211 7.14 -21.08 2.73
C VAL A 211 6.92 -21.67 1.35
N LEU A 212 7.01 -20.83 0.31
CA LEU A 212 6.89 -21.31 -1.06
C LEU A 212 8.20 -21.95 -1.52
N ASP A 213 8.13 -23.20 -1.97
CA ASP A 213 9.28 -24.01 -2.40
C ASP A 213 9.58 -23.86 -3.89
N ILE A 214 8.52 -23.85 -4.72
CA ILE A 214 8.65 -23.73 -6.17
C ILE A 214 8.02 -22.41 -6.58
N ILE A 215 8.83 -21.53 -7.15
CA ILE A 215 8.43 -20.18 -7.55
C ILE A 215 8.25 -20.15 -9.06
N TYR A 216 7.20 -19.46 -9.50
CA TYR A 216 6.84 -19.28 -10.89
C TYR A 216 6.74 -17.79 -11.20
N ALA A 217 7.26 -17.39 -12.36
CA ALA A 217 7.02 -16.09 -12.96
C ALA A 217 6.22 -16.27 -14.25
N LYS A 218 4.94 -15.91 -14.20
CA LYS A 218 4.03 -15.88 -15.35
C LYS A 218 4.17 -14.54 -16.07
N ASN A 219 4.48 -14.56 -17.36
CA ASN A 219 4.48 -13.37 -18.19
C ASN A 219 3.03 -12.91 -18.42
N GLY A 220 2.69 -11.69 -18.02
CA GLY A 220 1.33 -11.19 -18.09
C GLY A 220 0.83 -10.90 -19.50
N ARG A 221 1.73 -10.78 -20.49
CA ARG A 221 1.34 -10.61 -21.91
C ARG A 221 1.01 -11.94 -22.58
N THR A 222 1.81 -12.97 -22.33
CA THR A 222 1.66 -14.27 -23.01
C THR A 222 0.86 -15.29 -22.21
N GLY A 223 0.71 -15.06 -20.90
CA GLY A 223 0.08 -16.00 -19.97
C GLY A 223 0.94 -17.23 -19.64
N GLN A 224 2.15 -17.33 -20.18
CA GLN A 224 3.03 -18.50 -20.00
C GLN A 224 3.92 -18.35 -18.75
N ILE A 225 4.23 -19.46 -18.09
CA ILE A 225 5.32 -19.51 -17.12
C ILE A 225 6.63 -19.40 -17.88
N GLU A 226 7.32 -18.27 -17.72
CA GLU A 226 8.57 -17.98 -18.43
C GLU A 226 9.78 -18.37 -17.58
N PHE A 227 9.67 -18.19 -16.26
CA PHE A 227 10.70 -18.58 -15.30
C PHE A 227 10.08 -19.43 -14.19
N SER A 228 10.82 -20.44 -13.73
CA SER A 228 10.45 -21.24 -12.57
C SER A 228 11.68 -21.83 -11.90
N GLY A 229 11.65 -21.98 -10.58
CA GLY A 229 12.75 -22.58 -9.84
C GLY A 229 12.50 -22.61 -8.34
N SER A 230 13.39 -23.26 -7.59
CA SER A 230 13.28 -23.37 -6.14
C SER A 230 13.94 -22.22 -5.36
N ASP A 231 14.52 -21.26 -6.06
CA ASP A 231 15.13 -20.07 -5.48
C ASP A 231 14.32 -18.85 -5.88
N ALA A 232 13.56 -18.31 -4.92
CA ALA A 232 12.69 -17.16 -5.16
C ALA A 232 13.47 -15.93 -5.60
N ALA A 233 14.67 -15.70 -5.05
CA ALA A 233 15.46 -14.53 -5.40
C ALA A 233 15.87 -14.58 -6.88
N THR A 234 16.30 -15.75 -7.36
CA THR A 234 16.65 -15.97 -8.77
C THR A 234 15.44 -15.76 -9.68
N VAL A 235 14.28 -16.35 -9.37
CA VAL A 235 13.08 -16.23 -10.23
C VAL A 235 12.54 -14.80 -10.28
N ILE A 236 12.51 -14.11 -9.13
CA ILE A 236 12.08 -12.70 -9.06
C ILE A 236 13.07 -11.80 -9.81
N GLN A 237 14.37 -12.02 -9.66
CA GLN A 237 15.38 -11.24 -10.39
C GLN A 237 15.27 -11.46 -11.91
N GLN A 238 15.01 -12.68 -12.38
CA GLN A 238 14.79 -12.95 -13.81
C GLN A 238 13.58 -12.19 -14.36
N ALA A 239 12.49 -12.10 -13.60
CA ALA A 239 11.33 -11.29 -13.98
C ALA A 239 11.65 -9.79 -14.02
N ILE A 240 12.48 -9.29 -13.09
CA ILE A 240 12.99 -7.91 -13.09
C ILE A 240 13.84 -7.66 -14.34
N ASP A 241 14.79 -8.54 -14.63
CA ASP A 241 15.75 -8.40 -15.74
C ASP A 241 15.07 -8.47 -17.11
N ALA A 242 13.94 -9.18 -17.22
CA ALA A 242 13.15 -9.23 -18.44
C ALA A 242 12.44 -7.90 -18.76
N LEU A 243 12.25 -7.01 -17.78
CA LEU A 243 11.59 -5.71 -17.93
C LEU A 243 12.57 -4.61 -18.35
N THR A 244 12.95 -4.60 -19.63
CA THR A 244 13.92 -3.64 -20.19
C THR A 244 13.42 -2.20 -20.28
N ASN A 245 12.11 -1.97 -20.21
CA ASN A 245 11.49 -0.63 -20.30
C ASN A 245 10.62 -0.32 -19.06
N GLY A 246 10.99 -0.87 -17.90
CA GLY A 246 10.14 -0.86 -16.71
C GLY A 246 8.94 -1.79 -16.84
N GLY A 247 8.03 -1.70 -15.88
CA GLY A 247 6.82 -2.54 -15.85
C GLY A 247 6.35 -2.83 -14.43
N LYS A 248 5.30 -3.64 -14.33
CA LYS A 248 4.71 -4.04 -13.05
C LYS A 248 4.95 -5.51 -12.79
N ILE A 249 5.48 -5.83 -11.61
CA ILE A 249 5.56 -7.18 -11.07
C ILE A 249 4.56 -7.27 -9.92
N LEU A 250 3.59 -8.18 -10.06
CA LEU A 250 2.67 -8.54 -8.98
C LEU A 250 3.22 -9.79 -8.27
N ILE A 251 3.44 -9.73 -6.97
CA ILE A 251 3.80 -10.88 -6.14
C ILE A 251 2.54 -11.32 -5.40
N ARG A 252 2.09 -12.55 -5.66
CA ARG A 252 0.91 -13.11 -5.01
C ARG A 252 1.13 -13.31 -3.51
N ALA A 253 0.05 -13.57 -2.79
CA ALA A 253 0.12 -13.96 -1.39
C ALA A 253 0.98 -15.21 -1.22
N GLY A 254 1.82 -15.21 -0.19
CA GLY A 254 2.78 -16.27 0.13
C GLY A 254 4.02 -15.73 0.83
N ASN A 255 4.82 -16.63 1.37
CA ASN A 255 6.11 -16.32 1.97
C ASN A 255 7.24 -16.77 1.05
N TYR A 256 8.02 -15.82 0.57
CA TYR A 256 9.10 -16.03 -0.38
C TYR A 256 10.43 -15.83 0.33
N THR A 257 11.22 -16.90 0.47
CA THR A 257 12.57 -16.78 1.03
C THR A 257 13.53 -16.28 -0.04
N ILE A 258 14.15 -15.12 0.17
CA ILE A 258 15.17 -14.54 -0.70
C ILE A 258 16.51 -14.45 0.03
N ASN A 259 17.57 -14.93 -0.59
CA ASN A 259 18.91 -15.02 0.03
C ASN A 259 19.95 -14.10 -0.64
N THR A 260 19.56 -13.43 -1.71
CA THR A 260 20.38 -12.48 -2.47
C THR A 260 19.63 -11.16 -2.67
N THR A 261 20.38 -10.07 -2.82
CA THR A 261 19.83 -8.74 -3.06
C THR A 261 19.13 -8.67 -4.41
N LEU A 262 17.89 -8.17 -4.42
CA LEU A 262 17.14 -7.89 -5.65
C LEU A 262 17.52 -6.51 -6.18
N ASN A 263 18.04 -6.46 -7.41
CA ASN A 263 18.49 -5.25 -8.07
C ASN A 263 17.35 -4.68 -8.93
N ILE A 264 16.74 -3.57 -8.50
CA ILE A 264 15.54 -3.03 -9.14
C ILE A 264 15.92 -1.96 -10.17
N ALA A 265 15.63 -2.22 -11.44
CA ALA A 265 15.92 -1.32 -12.56
C ALA A 265 14.91 -0.17 -12.68
N ASP A 266 15.10 0.70 -13.68
CA ASP A 266 14.29 1.90 -13.86
C ASP A 266 12.81 1.58 -14.11
N ASN A 267 11.92 2.39 -13.53
CA ASN A 267 10.48 2.36 -13.77
C ASN A 267 9.80 1.01 -13.49
N ILE A 268 10.36 0.22 -12.56
CA ILE A 268 9.76 -1.03 -12.10
C ILE A 268 8.86 -0.78 -10.89
N SER A 269 7.66 -1.35 -10.93
CA SER A 269 6.74 -1.44 -9.80
C SER A 269 6.72 -2.85 -9.25
N ILE A 270 7.05 -3.04 -7.96
CA ILE A 270 6.91 -4.32 -7.25
C ILE A 270 5.75 -4.19 -6.27
N ILE A 271 4.69 -4.97 -6.47
CA ILE A 271 3.45 -4.83 -5.72
C ILE A 271 3.05 -6.21 -5.18
N GLY A 272 2.82 -6.34 -3.88
CA GLY A 272 2.24 -7.54 -3.28
C GLY A 272 0.71 -7.56 -3.32
N GLU A 273 0.09 -8.59 -2.78
CA GLU A 273 -1.37 -8.66 -2.60
C GLU A 273 -1.84 -8.10 -1.24
N GLY A 274 -0.90 -7.64 -0.41
CA GLY A 274 -1.16 -7.02 0.89
C GLY A 274 -0.04 -7.27 1.89
N ILE A 275 0.15 -6.30 2.80
CA ILE A 275 1.22 -6.35 3.82
C ILE A 275 1.21 -7.62 4.66
N ASP A 276 0.04 -8.15 5.00
CA ASP A 276 -0.09 -9.31 5.89
C ASP A 276 -0.06 -10.65 5.17
N VAL A 277 -0.09 -10.65 3.83
CA VAL A 277 -0.24 -11.87 3.03
C VAL A 277 0.89 -12.09 2.02
N THR A 278 1.63 -11.05 1.63
CA THR A 278 2.80 -11.17 0.75
C THR A 278 4.06 -10.80 1.54
N THR A 279 4.91 -11.79 1.83
CA THR A 279 6.14 -11.60 2.61
C THR A 279 7.36 -12.02 1.81
N LEU A 280 8.36 -11.13 1.72
CA LEU A 280 9.71 -11.46 1.27
C LEU A 280 10.60 -11.61 2.51
N THR A 281 10.98 -12.84 2.85
CA THR A 281 11.87 -13.14 3.97
C THR A 281 13.31 -13.14 3.48
N TYR A 282 14.08 -12.12 3.86
CA TYR A 282 15.47 -11.93 3.49
C TYR A 282 16.43 -12.57 4.49
N THR A 283 17.22 -13.53 4.01
CA THR A 283 18.20 -14.28 4.82
C THR A 283 19.65 -13.90 4.54
N GLY A 284 19.88 -12.93 3.64
CA GLY A 284 21.21 -12.45 3.31
C GLY A 284 21.77 -11.45 4.33
N ALA A 285 23.04 -11.11 4.15
CA ALA A 285 23.78 -10.15 5.00
C ALA A 285 23.90 -8.74 4.38
N SER A 286 23.34 -8.51 3.18
CA SER A 286 23.38 -7.23 2.49
C SER A 286 22.00 -6.57 2.49
N ASN A 287 21.71 -5.71 1.52
CA ASN A 287 20.41 -5.08 1.37
C ASN A 287 19.41 -6.07 0.76
N ALA A 288 18.14 -6.06 1.19
CA ALA A 288 17.13 -6.92 0.57
C ALA A 288 16.80 -6.42 -0.84
N LEU A 289 16.41 -5.13 -0.96
CA LEU A 289 16.12 -4.48 -2.23
C LEU A 289 17.11 -3.33 -2.47
N GLU A 290 17.77 -3.34 -3.63
CA GLU A 290 18.67 -2.27 -4.05
C GLU A 290 18.18 -1.59 -5.33
N LEU A 291 17.97 -0.28 -5.25
CA LEU A 291 17.53 0.54 -6.37
C LEU A 291 18.71 0.81 -7.31
N LYS A 292 18.72 0.14 -8.47
CA LYS A 292 19.67 0.42 -9.55
C LYS A 292 19.14 1.48 -10.51
N GLY A 293 17.81 1.60 -10.63
CA GLY A 293 17.12 2.64 -11.40
C GLY A 293 16.32 3.65 -10.58
N SER A 294 15.85 4.71 -11.25
CA SER A 294 14.86 5.67 -10.76
C SER A 294 13.45 5.27 -11.17
N GLY A 295 12.43 5.97 -10.66
CA GLY A 295 11.04 5.66 -11.00
C GLY A 295 10.54 4.34 -10.37
N VAL A 296 11.29 3.77 -9.43
CA VAL A 296 10.89 2.54 -8.73
C VAL A 296 9.71 2.83 -7.80
N PHE A 297 8.76 1.91 -7.76
CA PHE A 297 7.61 1.95 -6.85
C PHE A 297 7.44 0.59 -6.16
N ILE A 298 7.25 0.59 -4.84
CA ILE A 298 7.12 -0.65 -4.07
C ILE A 298 5.91 -0.53 -3.17
N ALA A 299 5.00 -1.52 -3.20
CA ALA A 299 3.80 -1.47 -2.39
C ALA A 299 3.27 -2.83 -1.94
N ASP A 300 2.43 -2.79 -0.90
CA ASP A 300 1.53 -3.86 -0.47
C ASP A 300 2.21 -5.18 -0.12
N LEU A 301 3.37 -5.12 0.55
CA LEU A 301 4.12 -6.31 0.96
C LEU A 301 4.90 -6.09 2.26
N THR A 302 5.32 -7.19 2.88
CA THR A 302 6.28 -7.22 3.99
C THR A 302 7.67 -7.59 3.48
N LEU A 303 8.68 -6.82 3.89
CA LEU A 303 10.09 -7.18 3.85
C LEU A 303 10.52 -7.58 5.26
N LYS A 304 10.96 -8.82 5.44
CA LYS A 304 11.42 -9.32 6.74
C LYS A 304 12.88 -9.69 6.67
N GLY A 305 13.73 -8.92 7.33
CA GLY A 305 15.16 -9.15 7.41
C GLY A 305 15.55 -9.99 8.63
N ASN A 306 16.83 -9.90 8.98
CA ASN A 306 17.38 -10.38 10.23
C ASN A 306 18.47 -9.44 10.75
N ALA A 307 18.96 -9.69 11.97
CA ALA A 307 19.93 -8.84 12.64
C ALA A 307 21.28 -8.68 11.89
N ASP A 308 21.61 -9.61 10.99
CA ASP A 308 22.83 -9.57 10.18
C ASP A 308 22.59 -8.97 8.77
N SER A 309 21.34 -8.67 8.41
CA SER A 309 21.00 -8.00 7.15
C SER A 309 21.44 -6.53 7.15
N GLY A 310 21.73 -5.99 5.96
CA GLY A 310 21.91 -4.56 5.74
C GLY A 310 20.58 -3.81 5.80
N HIS A 311 20.28 -3.00 4.78
CA HIS A 311 19.04 -2.23 4.69
C HIS A 311 17.87 -3.06 4.13
N GLY A 312 16.64 -2.71 4.52
CA GLY A 312 15.44 -3.23 3.86
C GLY A 312 15.35 -2.77 2.41
N ILE A 313 15.33 -1.46 2.23
CA ILE A 313 15.37 -0.80 0.92
C ILE A 313 16.54 0.18 0.89
N TYR A 314 17.41 0.06 -0.11
CA TYR A 314 18.56 0.94 -0.28
C TYR A 314 18.59 1.58 -1.67
N GLY A 315 18.82 2.89 -1.73
CA GLY A 315 19.00 3.63 -2.98
C GLY A 315 19.88 4.87 -2.81
N THR A 316 20.83 5.05 -3.72
CA THR A 316 21.72 6.23 -3.77
C THR A 316 21.78 6.79 -5.20
N ASN A 317 21.61 8.11 -5.33
CA ASN A 317 21.49 8.78 -6.64
C ASN A 317 20.36 8.19 -7.48
N LYS A 318 19.24 7.87 -6.83
CA LYS A 318 18.01 7.37 -7.45
C LYS A 318 16.84 8.19 -6.93
N SER A 319 15.89 8.50 -7.82
CA SER A 319 14.62 9.11 -7.43
C SER A 319 13.52 8.06 -7.54
N PRO A 320 13.24 7.27 -6.49
CA PRO A 320 12.07 6.39 -6.49
C PRO A 320 10.79 7.22 -6.63
N ARG A 321 9.73 6.65 -7.19
CA ARG A 321 8.40 7.28 -7.15
C ARG A 321 7.90 7.34 -5.72
N GLY A 322 7.96 6.22 -5.01
CA GLY A 322 7.62 6.15 -3.60
C GLY A 322 7.34 4.73 -3.13
N PHE A 323 7.11 4.60 -1.83
CA PHE A 323 6.84 3.34 -1.14
C PHE A 323 5.52 3.47 -0.38
N ILE A 324 4.60 2.52 -0.59
CA ILE A 324 3.24 2.59 -0.04
C ILE A 324 2.89 1.30 0.67
N ASN A 325 2.29 1.40 1.85
CA ASN A 325 1.73 0.25 2.55
C ASN A 325 2.74 -0.90 2.61
N LEU A 326 3.89 -0.63 3.25
CA LEU A 326 4.97 -1.59 3.41
C LEU A 326 5.20 -1.84 4.88
N LYS A 327 5.54 -3.08 5.20
CA LYS A 327 6.08 -3.45 6.50
C LYS A 327 7.53 -3.88 6.33
N ILE A 328 8.45 -3.25 7.04
CA ILE A 328 9.89 -3.53 6.95
C ILE A 328 10.37 -3.90 8.34
N GLU A 329 10.72 -5.17 8.52
CA GLU A 329 10.93 -5.78 9.81
C GLU A 329 12.37 -6.28 10.01
N ASP A 330 12.92 -6.05 11.20
CA ASP A 330 14.10 -6.75 11.74
C ASP A 330 15.38 -6.67 10.89
N PHE A 331 15.60 -5.58 10.15
CA PHE A 331 16.86 -5.33 9.45
C PHE A 331 17.99 -4.91 10.42
N GLY A 332 19.23 -5.29 10.11
CA GLY A 332 20.41 -4.96 10.90
C GLY A 332 20.82 -3.49 10.77
N GLU A 333 20.63 -2.89 9.60
CA GLU A 333 20.82 -1.46 9.38
C GLU A 333 19.47 -0.72 9.33
N ASP A 334 19.20 0.02 8.26
CA ASP A 334 18.02 0.90 8.15
C ASP A 334 16.84 0.18 7.49
N GLY A 335 15.62 0.52 7.89
CA GLY A 335 14.43 0.04 7.18
C GLY A 335 14.41 0.56 5.74
N VAL A 336 14.45 1.88 5.59
CA VAL A 336 14.55 2.58 4.30
C VAL A 336 15.74 3.52 4.31
N HIS A 337 16.63 3.39 3.34
CA HIS A 337 17.80 4.25 3.16
C HIS A 337 17.81 4.86 1.76
N ILE A 338 17.56 6.16 1.66
CA ILE A 338 17.53 6.90 0.40
C ILE A 338 18.46 8.11 0.46
N GLU A 339 19.41 8.17 -0.47
CA GLU A 339 20.28 9.33 -0.67
C GLU A 339 20.15 9.94 -2.07
N TYR A 340 20.19 11.27 -2.15
CA TYR A 340 20.23 12.01 -3.42
C TYR A 340 18.99 11.81 -4.31
N ALA A 341 17.80 11.74 -3.72
CA ALA A 341 16.54 11.68 -4.44
C ALA A 341 15.94 13.09 -4.63
N ASN A 342 15.41 13.39 -5.82
CA ASN A 342 14.76 14.68 -6.05
C ASN A 342 13.37 14.74 -5.40
N VAL A 343 12.51 13.79 -5.75
CA VAL A 343 11.12 13.72 -5.27
C VAL A 343 10.79 12.26 -4.96
N PHE A 344 10.25 11.98 -3.78
CA PHE A 344 9.62 10.69 -3.46
C PHE A 344 8.71 10.79 -2.24
N TYR A 345 7.87 9.78 -2.04
CA TYR A 345 6.99 9.68 -0.88
C TYR A 345 7.08 8.32 -0.18
N LEU A 346 6.83 8.33 1.13
CA LEU A 346 6.58 7.19 1.99
C LEU A 346 5.16 7.35 2.55
N ILE A 347 4.27 6.39 2.28
CA ILE A 347 2.89 6.46 2.75
C ILE A 347 2.49 5.13 3.39
N GLY A 348 2.09 5.14 4.66
CA GLY A 348 1.69 3.89 5.32
C GLY A 348 2.84 2.89 5.47
N VAL A 349 4.09 3.37 5.50
CA VAL A 349 5.27 2.51 5.67
C VAL A 349 5.55 2.33 7.15
N ILE A 350 5.68 1.07 7.57
CA ILE A 350 6.00 0.66 8.93
C ILE A 350 7.44 0.14 8.92
N SER A 351 8.34 0.81 9.63
CA SER A 351 9.68 0.31 9.95
C SER A 351 9.73 -0.13 11.41
N TRP A 352 9.83 -1.44 11.61
CA TRP A 352 9.66 -2.09 12.90
C TRP A 352 10.84 -3.02 13.21
N LYS A 353 11.43 -2.87 14.39
CA LYS A 353 12.36 -3.86 14.94
C LYS A 353 11.76 -4.53 16.18
N LEU A 354 11.64 -5.87 16.19
CA LEU A 354 11.10 -6.67 17.30
C LEU A 354 12.14 -7.56 17.97
N SER A 355 13.30 -7.76 17.35
CA SER A 355 14.31 -8.68 17.89
C SER A 355 14.72 -8.35 19.35
N SER A 356 14.76 -9.39 20.19
CA SER A 356 15.22 -9.33 21.59
C SER A 356 16.54 -10.11 21.74
N PRO A 357 17.62 -9.52 22.27
CA PRO A 357 17.73 -8.12 22.68
C PRO A 357 17.77 -7.20 21.44
N PRO A 358 17.18 -5.99 21.52
CA PRO A 358 17.22 -5.03 20.42
C PRO A 358 18.67 -4.62 20.17
N LYS A 359 19.32 -5.23 19.18
CA LYS A 359 20.61 -4.77 18.64
C LYS A 359 20.30 -3.63 17.66
N ASN A 360 19.88 -2.49 18.19
CA ASN A 360 19.41 -1.35 17.43
C ASN A 360 20.58 -0.53 16.89
N THR A 361 21.03 -0.83 15.67
CA THR A 361 22.13 -0.09 15.04
C THR A 361 21.67 0.96 14.04
N GLY A 362 20.57 0.75 13.32
CA GLY A 362 20.14 1.64 12.23
C GLY A 362 18.89 2.49 12.47
N TYR A 363 18.47 3.16 11.41
CA TYR A 363 17.38 4.12 11.35
C TYR A 363 16.08 3.47 10.84
N GLY A 364 14.92 3.96 11.27
CA GLY A 364 13.66 3.55 10.66
C GLY A 364 13.59 4.00 9.20
N PHE A 365 13.69 5.32 9.00
CA PHE A 365 13.84 5.97 7.69
C PHE A 365 15.06 6.89 7.70
N TYR A 366 16.05 6.58 6.88
CA TYR A 366 17.22 7.38 6.63
C TYR A 366 17.11 8.07 5.28
N ILE A 367 17.02 9.40 5.30
CA ILE A 367 16.79 10.23 4.12
C ILE A 367 17.81 11.35 4.10
N LYS A 368 18.62 11.41 3.04
CA LYS A 368 19.74 12.36 2.99
C LYS A 368 19.92 12.97 1.60
N ASN A 369 20.29 14.24 1.56
CA ASN A 369 20.50 14.99 0.31
C ASN A 369 19.27 14.94 -0.62
N CYS A 370 18.06 14.95 -0.06
CA CYS A 370 16.82 14.88 -0.84
C CYS A 370 16.13 16.26 -0.93
N ASN A 371 15.23 16.48 -1.89
CA ASN A 371 14.66 17.82 -2.11
C ASN A 371 13.15 17.97 -1.87
N VAL A 372 12.33 16.97 -2.20
CA VAL A 372 10.89 17.00 -1.91
C VAL A 372 10.52 15.64 -1.37
N VAL A 373 10.19 15.58 -0.09
CA VAL A 373 9.96 14.32 0.62
C VAL A 373 8.65 14.40 1.39
N LEU A 374 7.76 13.46 1.12
CA LEU A 374 6.54 13.24 1.89
C LEU A 374 6.70 11.98 2.73
N ILE A 375 6.50 12.08 4.04
CA ILE A 375 6.41 10.95 4.98
C ILE A 375 5.06 11.05 5.66
N GLU A 376 4.11 10.23 5.25
CA GLU A 376 2.72 10.33 5.70
C GLU A 376 2.19 9.00 6.21
N SER A 377 1.48 9.03 7.35
CA SER A 377 0.86 7.82 7.93
C SER A 377 1.88 6.69 8.19
N CYS A 378 3.14 7.05 8.41
CA CYS A 378 4.21 6.10 8.63
C CYS A 378 4.35 5.74 10.11
N THR A 379 5.00 4.60 10.39
CA THR A 379 5.38 4.21 11.75
C THR A 379 6.86 3.86 11.79
N ALA A 380 7.60 4.45 12.72
CA ALA A 380 8.99 4.11 13.03
C ALA A 380 9.09 3.68 14.50
N TYR A 381 9.20 2.36 14.72
CA TYR A 381 9.10 1.76 16.05
C TYR A 381 10.35 0.97 16.43
N GLN A 382 10.91 1.27 17.62
CA GLN A 382 12.07 0.57 18.19
C GLN A 382 13.34 0.57 17.32
N ASN A 383 13.58 1.64 16.56
CA ASN A 383 14.84 1.85 15.83
C ASN A 383 15.88 2.57 16.71
N ARG A 384 17.12 2.78 16.22
CA ARG A 384 18.05 3.70 16.91
C ARG A 384 17.51 5.11 16.86
N VAL A 385 17.15 5.54 15.66
CA VAL A 385 16.43 6.79 15.38
C VAL A 385 15.28 6.47 14.45
N GLY A 386 14.08 6.97 14.75
CA GLY A 386 12.90 6.68 13.97
C GLY A 386 13.01 7.25 12.54
N ILE A 387 13.13 8.57 12.44
CA ILE A 387 13.25 9.29 11.18
C ILE A 387 14.49 10.18 11.22
N PHE A 388 15.35 10.04 10.23
CA PHE A 388 16.58 10.84 10.10
C PHE A 388 16.61 11.56 8.76
N LEU A 389 16.70 12.89 8.83
CA LEU A 389 16.82 13.76 7.67
C LEU A 389 18.17 14.48 7.72
N TRP A 390 18.92 14.49 6.62
CA TRP A 390 20.18 15.23 6.54
C TRP A 390 20.30 15.98 5.21
N ASN A 391 20.58 17.28 5.26
CA ASN A 391 20.69 18.14 4.07
C ASN A 391 19.50 17.95 3.12
N THR A 392 18.28 17.95 3.68
CA THR A 392 17.04 17.71 2.94
C THR A 392 16.15 18.95 2.94
N ASN A 393 15.53 19.23 1.81
CA ASN A 393 14.63 20.38 1.66
C ASN A 393 13.18 19.92 1.48
N ASN A 394 12.23 20.84 1.68
CA ASN A 394 10.80 20.67 1.39
C ASN A 394 10.23 19.32 1.87
N VAL A 395 10.30 19.12 3.19
CA VAL A 395 9.88 17.87 3.82
C VAL A 395 8.57 18.08 4.56
N LEU A 396 7.61 17.20 4.31
CA LEU A 396 6.42 17.05 5.14
C LEU A 396 6.45 15.70 5.85
N ILE A 397 6.45 15.73 7.18
CA ILE A 397 6.19 14.57 8.04
C ILE A 397 4.81 14.78 8.65
N SER A 398 3.83 13.96 8.31
CA SER A 398 2.46 14.09 8.81
C SER A 398 1.83 12.77 9.23
N ASN A 399 0.91 12.82 10.20
CA ASN A 399 0.14 11.66 10.67
C ASN A 399 1.03 10.46 11.03
N THR A 400 2.23 10.71 11.54
CA THR A 400 3.26 9.68 11.71
C THR A 400 3.42 9.29 13.17
N ASN A 401 3.69 8.02 13.42
CA ASN A 401 4.03 7.51 14.74
C ASN A 401 5.53 7.22 14.81
N SER A 402 6.23 7.85 15.76
CA SER A 402 7.64 7.55 16.02
C SER A 402 7.81 7.26 17.50
N GLU A 403 8.02 5.99 17.82
CA GLU A 403 7.80 5.46 19.17
C GLU A 403 8.91 4.52 19.63
N TYR A 404 9.29 4.65 20.89
CA TYR A 404 10.25 3.77 21.59
C TYR A 404 11.58 3.60 20.85
N ASN A 405 11.99 4.61 20.08
CA ASN A 405 13.29 4.62 19.43
C ASN A 405 14.38 4.87 20.48
N ALA A 406 15.54 4.24 20.32
CA ALA A 406 16.56 4.22 21.35
C ALA A 406 17.15 5.59 21.68
N GLU A 407 17.29 6.47 20.67
CA GLU A 407 17.92 7.78 20.84
C GLU A 407 16.98 8.93 20.49
N LYS A 408 16.44 8.97 19.26
CA LYS A 408 15.58 10.06 18.79
C LYS A 408 14.40 9.52 18.01
N ASN A 409 13.25 10.14 18.15
CA ASN A 409 12.11 9.83 17.29
C ASN A 409 12.26 10.48 15.91
N ILE A 410 12.58 11.76 15.86
CA ILE A 410 12.85 12.49 14.62
C ILE A 410 14.13 13.30 14.79
N GLN A 411 15.07 13.13 13.86
CA GLN A 411 16.32 13.89 13.82
C GLN A 411 16.43 14.67 12.51
N LEU A 412 16.61 15.98 12.63
CA LEU A 412 16.96 16.87 11.54
C LEU A 412 18.44 17.25 11.69
N GLY A 413 19.30 16.67 10.87
CA GLY A 413 20.71 17.04 10.75
C GLY A 413 20.95 18.40 10.07
N PRO A 414 22.20 18.78 9.80
CA PRO A 414 22.55 20.04 9.17
C PRO A 414 21.91 20.25 7.79
N SER A 415 21.75 21.53 7.42
CA SER A 415 21.19 21.98 6.13
C SER A 415 19.78 21.46 5.81
N ASN A 416 18.96 21.16 6.83
CA ASN A 416 17.54 20.91 6.59
C ASN A 416 16.76 22.22 6.52
N TRP A 417 16.00 22.40 5.43
CA TRP A 417 15.24 23.63 5.20
C TRP A 417 13.80 23.34 4.78
N ALA A 418 12.85 24.18 5.22
CA ALA A 418 11.44 24.03 4.87
C ALA A 418 10.88 22.64 5.26
N THR A 419 11.01 22.29 6.54
CA THR A 419 10.49 21.03 7.11
C THR A 419 9.27 21.29 7.97
N THR A 420 8.17 20.60 7.70
CA THR A 420 6.96 20.61 8.54
C THR A 420 6.76 19.24 9.17
N ILE A 421 6.60 19.20 10.49
CA ILE A 421 6.25 18.02 11.28
C ILE A 421 4.89 18.29 11.90
N ARG A 422 3.86 17.53 11.51
CA ARG A 422 2.51 17.74 12.02
C ARG A 422 1.69 16.51 12.29
N ASP A 423 0.68 16.67 13.13
CA ASP A 423 -0.34 15.66 13.42
C ASP A 423 0.26 14.30 13.82
N SER A 424 1.44 14.31 14.43
CA SER A 424 2.24 13.10 14.70
C SER A 424 2.28 12.75 16.18
N TYR A 425 2.40 11.46 16.47
CA TYR A 425 2.60 10.92 17.83
C TYR A 425 4.08 10.55 18.03
N ILE A 426 4.70 11.15 19.04
CA ILE A 426 6.14 11.10 19.28
C ILE A 426 6.37 10.63 20.72
N ASP A 427 6.85 9.39 20.90
CA ASP A 427 6.85 8.69 22.18
C ASP A 427 8.19 7.99 22.53
N GLY A 428 8.59 8.02 23.80
CA GLY A 428 9.44 6.99 24.42
C GLY A 428 10.94 6.96 24.05
N ALA A 429 11.45 7.96 23.33
CA ALA A 429 12.89 8.10 23.05
C ALA A 429 13.59 9.07 24.02
N ASP A 430 14.93 9.16 23.98
CA ASP A 430 15.64 10.21 24.73
C ASP A 430 15.21 11.60 24.26
N TYR A 431 15.08 11.78 22.94
CA TYR A 431 14.65 13.02 22.32
C TYR A 431 13.46 12.79 21.38
N GLY A 432 12.46 13.67 21.44
CA GLY A 432 11.32 13.65 20.52
C GLY A 432 11.75 14.12 19.13
N VAL A 433 11.89 15.43 18.96
CA VAL A 433 12.45 16.07 17.76
C VAL A 433 13.79 16.69 18.12
N TRP A 434 14.87 16.24 17.47
CA TRP A 434 16.19 16.83 17.62
C TRP A 434 16.64 17.49 16.31
N ILE A 435 16.68 18.82 16.33
CA ILE A 435 17.22 19.65 15.26
C ILE A 435 18.67 20.00 15.60
N THR A 436 19.61 19.42 14.87
CA THR A 436 21.05 19.63 15.08
C THR A 436 21.72 20.19 13.84
N SER A 437 22.52 21.22 14.04
CA SER A 437 23.15 21.97 12.95
C SER A 437 24.48 22.61 13.43
N SER A 438 25.14 23.35 12.55
CA SER A 438 26.29 24.20 12.84
C SER A 438 26.14 25.55 12.12
N ASP A 439 26.92 26.56 12.53
CA ASP A 439 26.93 27.87 11.88
C ASP A 439 27.22 27.81 10.37
N GLU A 440 27.97 26.81 9.92
CA GLU A 440 28.33 26.62 8.50
C GLU A 440 27.18 25.98 7.70
N TYR A 441 26.30 25.22 8.36
CA TYR A 441 25.25 24.41 7.72
C TYR A 441 23.91 24.55 8.47
N PRO A 442 23.38 25.78 8.62
CA PRO A 442 22.22 26.07 9.45
C PRO A 442 20.97 25.34 8.97
N CYS A 443 20.13 24.92 9.90
CA CYS A 443 18.77 24.51 9.60
C CYS A 443 17.83 25.72 9.68
N GLY A 444 16.70 25.67 8.99
CA GLY A 444 15.70 26.71 9.19
C GLY A 444 14.41 26.59 8.40
N ASN A 445 13.49 27.50 8.71
CA ASN A 445 12.12 27.45 8.23
C ASN A 445 11.45 26.11 8.59
N ILE A 446 11.40 25.83 9.90
CA ILE A 446 10.89 24.57 10.43
C ILE A 446 9.59 24.83 11.18
N LYS A 447 8.58 24.02 10.90
CA LYS A 447 7.28 24.09 11.57
C LYS A 447 7.00 22.77 12.27
N ILE A 448 6.68 22.83 13.56
CA ILE A 448 6.31 21.68 14.38
C ILE A 448 4.94 21.98 14.96
N GLU A 449 3.88 21.38 14.42
CA GLU A 449 2.52 21.73 14.80
C GLU A 449 1.57 20.55 15.06
N ASN A 450 0.61 20.71 15.95
CA ASN A 450 -0.43 19.68 16.22
C ASN A 450 0.13 18.29 16.59
N ASN A 451 1.35 18.22 17.13
CA ASN A 451 1.95 16.94 17.53
C ASN A 451 1.67 16.64 19.00
N ARG A 452 1.70 15.35 19.34
CA ARG A 452 1.68 14.89 20.73
C ARG A 452 3.02 14.29 21.09
N PHE A 453 3.68 14.90 22.08
CA PHE A 453 4.91 14.44 22.69
C PHE A 453 4.60 13.76 24.02
N TYR A 454 5.07 12.54 24.19
CA TYR A 454 4.87 11.74 25.40
C TYR A 454 6.13 10.97 25.81
N GLY A 455 6.49 10.97 27.10
CA GLY A 455 7.47 10.01 27.64
C GLY A 455 8.93 10.19 27.18
N GLN A 456 9.36 11.38 26.76
CA GLN A 456 10.77 11.60 26.39
C GLN A 456 11.69 11.59 27.63
N ALA A 457 12.83 10.90 27.56
CA ALA A 457 13.73 10.83 28.71
C ALA A 457 14.52 12.15 28.93
N THR A 458 14.85 12.89 27.87
CA THR A 458 15.64 14.13 27.96
C THR A 458 14.85 15.36 27.52
N ALA A 459 14.47 15.44 26.24
CA ALA A 459 13.74 16.60 25.74
C ALA A 459 12.72 16.26 24.65
N SER A 460 11.55 16.88 24.68
CA SER A 460 10.55 16.70 23.62
C SER A 460 11.00 17.36 22.32
N ILE A 461 11.54 18.58 22.37
CA ILE A 461 12.11 19.27 21.22
C ILE A 461 13.45 19.91 21.61
N THR A 462 14.52 19.60 20.88
CA THR A 462 15.84 20.25 21.02
C THR A 462 16.21 20.97 19.74
N ILE A 463 16.63 22.24 19.84
CA ILE A 463 16.98 23.10 18.71
C ILE A 463 18.39 23.64 18.86
N TYR A 464 19.26 23.35 17.88
CA TYR A 464 20.65 23.79 17.86
C TYR A 464 21.01 24.44 16.52
N TYR A 465 21.67 25.61 16.53
CA TYR A 465 22.09 26.36 15.32
C TYR A 465 21.02 26.44 14.22
N THR A 466 19.77 26.75 14.60
CA THR A 466 18.62 26.73 13.69
C THR A 466 17.89 28.06 13.76
N THR A 467 17.38 28.55 12.62
CA THR A 467 16.63 29.80 12.54
C THR A 467 15.20 29.60 12.04
N LYS A 468 14.26 30.48 12.41
CA LYS A 468 12.87 30.47 11.93
C LYS A 468 12.17 29.15 12.25
N VAL A 469 12.02 28.84 13.53
CA VAL A 469 11.29 27.66 13.99
C VAL A 469 9.98 28.08 14.64
N VAL A 470 8.88 27.49 14.21
CA VAL A 470 7.55 27.67 14.81
C VAL A 470 7.12 26.36 15.45
N ILE A 471 6.85 26.39 16.75
CA ILE A 471 6.33 25.29 17.55
C ILE A 471 4.93 25.70 18.00
N GLU A 472 3.88 25.14 17.40
CA GLU A 472 2.51 25.56 17.72
C GLU A 472 1.50 24.44 17.88
N ASN A 473 0.49 24.64 18.74
CA ASN A 473 -0.62 23.70 18.92
C ASN A 473 -0.19 22.27 19.31
N ASN A 474 1.00 22.10 19.90
CA ASN A 474 1.47 20.79 20.34
C ASN A 474 1.04 20.49 21.77
N ILE A 475 0.94 19.20 22.08
CA ILE A 475 0.64 18.68 23.41
C ILE A 475 1.89 17.99 23.96
N PHE A 476 2.40 18.50 25.09
CA PHE A 476 3.56 17.94 25.80
C PHE A 476 3.10 17.32 27.11
N THR A 477 3.26 16.00 27.24
CA THR A 477 2.76 15.21 28.38
C THR A 477 3.76 14.13 28.80
N GLY A 478 3.55 13.53 29.97
CA GLY A 478 4.20 12.26 30.32
C GLY A 478 5.65 12.36 30.81
N GLY A 479 6.04 13.44 31.49
CA GLY A 479 7.26 13.46 32.28
C GLY A 479 8.54 13.80 31.54
N ALA A 480 8.49 14.42 30.36
CA ALA A 480 9.70 14.90 29.71
C ALA A 480 10.47 15.85 30.64
N ASN A 481 11.80 15.62 30.75
CA ASN A 481 12.68 16.47 31.55
C ASN A 481 12.62 17.93 31.06
N ILE A 482 12.65 18.13 29.73
CA ILE A 482 12.52 19.45 29.08
C ILE A 482 11.50 19.37 27.93
N ALA A 483 10.50 20.25 27.85
CA ALA A 483 9.63 20.26 26.67
C ALA A 483 10.32 20.91 25.46
N VAL A 484 10.85 22.13 25.60
CA VAL A 484 11.58 22.83 24.53
C VAL A 484 12.95 23.30 25.03
N GLU A 485 14.00 22.73 24.44
CA GLU A 485 15.40 23.04 24.73
C GLU A 485 16.06 23.81 23.58
N LEU A 486 16.47 25.06 23.82
CA LEU A 486 17.25 25.87 22.88
C LEU A 486 18.73 25.86 23.25
N LYS A 487 19.54 25.41 22.30
CA LYS A 487 21.01 25.35 22.38
C LYS A 487 21.63 26.54 21.64
N PRO A 488 22.96 26.76 21.69
CA PRO A 488 23.62 27.88 21.01
C PRO A 488 23.23 28.01 19.53
N GLY A 489 23.14 29.25 19.05
CA GLY A 489 22.82 29.57 17.65
C GLY A 489 21.34 29.47 17.26
N ALA A 490 20.46 29.00 18.15
CA ALA A 490 19.01 29.02 17.88
C ALA A 490 18.47 30.46 17.88
N SER A 491 17.78 30.88 16.81
CA SER A 491 17.27 32.26 16.64
C SER A 491 15.92 32.30 15.91
N ASP A 492 15.13 33.36 16.14
CA ASP A 492 13.79 33.52 15.54
C ASP A 492 12.90 32.29 15.80
N ILE A 493 12.75 31.96 17.09
CA ILE A 493 11.96 30.82 17.55
C ILE A 493 10.63 31.34 18.11
N ALA A 494 9.53 30.76 17.67
CA ALA A 494 8.19 31.01 18.18
C ALA A 494 7.63 29.73 18.81
N VAL A 495 7.15 29.82 20.05
CA VAL A 495 6.49 28.74 20.78
C VAL A 495 5.12 29.24 21.23
N GLU A 496 4.08 28.81 20.53
CA GLU A 496 2.76 29.43 20.60
C GLU A 496 1.63 28.42 20.73
N ASN A 497 0.60 28.71 21.53
CA ASN A 497 -0.62 27.89 21.59
C ASN A 497 -0.37 26.41 21.97
N ASN A 498 0.71 26.11 22.70
CA ASN A 498 0.99 24.73 23.12
C ASN A 498 0.36 24.42 24.49
N TYR A 499 0.16 23.15 24.77
CA TYR A 499 -0.32 22.65 26.05
C TYR A 499 0.77 21.82 26.74
N PHE A 500 1.17 22.24 27.94
CA PHE A 500 2.20 21.58 28.76
C PHE A 500 1.56 21.01 30.02
N GLU A 501 1.64 19.70 30.20
CA GLU A 501 1.17 18.99 31.41
C GLU A 501 2.21 17.96 31.83
N ASP A 502 2.48 17.85 33.12
CA ASP A 502 3.48 16.91 33.67
C ASP A 502 4.86 17.01 33.01
N VAL A 503 5.30 18.23 32.65
CA VAL A 503 6.66 18.52 32.17
C VAL A 503 7.48 19.12 33.31
N ILE A 504 8.71 18.64 33.52
CA ILE A 504 9.57 19.14 34.60
C ILE A 504 10.08 20.56 34.30
N THR A 505 10.62 20.75 33.09
CA THR A 505 11.08 22.07 32.61
C THR A 505 10.40 22.37 31.29
N VAL A 506 9.56 23.39 31.23
CA VAL A 506 8.88 23.71 29.95
C VAL A 506 9.87 24.26 28.92
N PHE A 507 10.76 25.15 29.36
CA PHE A 507 11.62 25.89 28.46
C PHE A 507 13.00 26.14 29.04
N THR A 508 14.04 25.93 28.24
CA THR A 508 15.41 26.36 28.55
C THR A 508 16.03 27.05 27.34
N ALA A 509 16.65 28.21 27.56
CA ALA A 509 17.40 28.91 26.52
C ALA A 509 18.67 29.56 27.06
N LEU A 510 19.59 29.84 26.13
CA LEU A 510 20.75 30.68 26.39
C LEU A 510 20.39 32.16 26.14
N ALA A 511 20.94 33.05 26.94
CA ALA A 511 20.68 34.49 26.84
C ALA A 511 21.17 35.06 25.49
N GLY A 512 20.44 36.05 24.94
CA GLY A 512 20.93 36.91 23.84
C GLY A 512 20.20 36.82 22.50
N THR A 513 19.03 36.21 22.45
CA THR A 513 18.33 35.82 21.21
C THR A 513 16.85 36.19 21.26
N THR A 514 16.26 36.49 20.09
CA THR A 514 14.85 36.87 19.99
C THR A 514 13.98 35.63 19.93
N TYR A 515 13.22 35.39 21.00
CA TYR A 515 12.22 34.33 21.07
C TYR A 515 10.84 34.90 21.35
N LYS A 516 9.80 34.21 20.88
CA LYS A 516 8.41 34.54 21.14
C LYS A 516 7.75 33.39 21.87
N PHE A 517 7.27 33.64 23.08
CA PHE A 517 6.47 32.71 23.87
C PHE A 517 5.14 33.37 24.15
N ARG A 518 4.05 32.77 23.65
CA ARG A 518 2.71 33.32 23.87
C ARG A 518 1.61 32.28 23.83
N ASN A 519 0.53 32.54 24.54
CA ASN A 519 -0.70 31.74 24.53
C ASN A 519 -0.48 30.25 24.89
N ASN A 520 0.52 29.93 25.70
CA ASN A 520 0.80 28.55 26.09
C ASN A 520 0.02 28.19 27.36
N ALA A 521 -0.70 27.07 27.33
CA ALA A 521 -1.37 26.49 28.50
C ALA A 521 -0.40 25.63 29.30
N GLY A 522 -0.41 25.75 30.64
CA GLY A 522 0.55 25.10 31.53
C GLY A 522 1.87 25.88 31.72
N PHE A 523 2.13 26.90 30.89
CA PHE A 523 3.28 27.80 31.03
C PHE A 523 2.89 29.25 30.69
N VAL A 524 2.34 29.94 31.69
CA VAL A 524 1.72 31.26 31.49
C VAL A 524 2.79 32.34 31.37
N THR A 525 3.02 32.84 30.16
CA THR A 525 3.97 33.95 29.89
C THR A 525 3.30 35.32 29.89
N GLU A 526 1.99 35.38 29.72
CA GLU A 526 1.21 36.61 29.78
C GLU A 526 -0.03 36.43 30.64
N ASN A 527 -0.34 37.44 31.45
CA ASN A 527 -1.56 37.46 32.24
C ASN A 527 -2.08 38.88 32.39
N SER A 528 -3.35 39.01 32.72
CA SER A 528 -4.00 40.29 32.97
C SER A 528 -5.04 40.17 34.08
N GLY A 529 -5.37 41.28 34.71
CA GLY A 529 -6.35 41.29 35.78
C GLY A 529 -6.62 42.68 36.32
N THR A 530 -7.16 42.72 37.55
CA THR A 530 -7.38 43.96 38.28
C THR A 530 -6.67 43.93 39.63
N ALA A 531 -6.28 45.10 40.14
CA ALA A 531 -5.73 45.28 41.47
C ALA A 531 -6.39 46.49 42.13
N THR A 532 -6.92 46.31 43.34
CA THR A 532 -7.69 47.35 44.04
C THR A 532 -6.87 47.98 45.15
N PHE A 533 -6.76 49.30 45.12
CA PHE A 533 -6.18 50.11 46.18
C PHE A 533 -7.28 50.51 47.15
N THR A 534 -7.10 50.23 48.44
CA THR A 534 -8.04 50.62 49.51
C THR A 534 -7.38 51.59 50.46
N ASN A 535 -7.39 52.88 50.12
CA ASN A 535 -6.72 53.94 50.88
C ASN A 535 -5.22 53.64 51.11
N THR A 536 -4.54 53.18 50.06
CA THR A 536 -3.11 52.85 50.07
C THR A 536 -2.48 53.36 48.79
N ASN A 537 -1.20 53.71 48.83
CA ASN A 537 -0.44 54.06 47.63
C ASN A 537 0.26 52.86 46.99
N THR A 538 0.20 51.68 47.61
CA THR A 538 0.80 50.45 47.10
C THR A 538 -0.18 49.28 47.18
N VAL A 539 -0.22 48.46 46.15
CA VAL A 539 -0.94 47.18 46.14
C VAL A 539 -0.02 46.08 45.60
N SER A 540 -0.04 44.91 46.23
CA SER A 540 0.69 43.73 45.79
C SER A 540 -0.28 42.58 45.56
N PHE A 541 -0.08 41.83 44.47
CA PHE A 541 -0.97 40.73 44.07
C PHE A 541 -0.19 39.65 43.32
N THR A 542 -0.72 38.43 43.35
CA THR A 542 -0.18 37.30 42.59
C THR A 542 -0.50 37.44 41.11
N HIS A 543 0.51 37.31 40.24
CA HIS A 543 0.32 37.48 38.79
C HIS A 543 0.16 36.17 38.02
N GLY A 544 0.51 35.02 38.61
CA GLY A 544 0.33 33.70 37.98
C GLY A 544 1.14 33.46 36.70
N LEU A 545 2.21 34.23 36.48
CA LEU A 545 3.15 33.99 35.37
C LEU A 545 4.16 32.92 35.79
N ALA A 546 4.74 32.23 34.81
CA ALA A 546 5.76 31.20 35.03
C ALA A 546 7.09 31.74 35.59
N GLY A 547 7.32 33.07 35.52
CA GLY A 547 8.52 33.72 36.03
C GLY A 547 8.28 35.19 36.35
N THR A 548 9.36 35.89 36.73
CA THR A 548 9.29 37.32 37.07
C THR A 548 8.93 38.14 35.82
N PRO A 549 7.84 38.94 35.83
CA PRO A 549 7.48 39.78 34.71
C PRO A 549 8.62 40.70 34.27
N THR A 550 8.85 40.77 32.95
CA THR A 550 9.79 41.69 32.29
C THR A 550 9.13 42.98 31.85
N GLY A 551 7.80 42.98 31.74
CA GLY A 551 6.99 44.15 31.45
C GLY A 551 5.66 44.11 32.19
N VAL A 552 5.24 45.27 32.70
CA VAL A 552 3.91 45.47 33.30
C VAL A 552 3.33 46.76 32.72
N TRP A 553 2.10 46.67 32.23
CA TRP A 553 1.31 47.79 31.73
C TRP A 553 0.06 47.92 32.59
N CYS A 554 -0.30 49.15 32.93
CA CYS A 554 -1.42 49.43 33.81
C CYS A 554 -2.24 50.60 33.28
N SER A 555 -3.55 50.53 33.47
CA SER A 555 -4.48 51.67 33.37
C SER A 555 -5.29 51.77 34.66
N PHE A 556 -5.78 52.95 35.00
CA PHE A 556 -6.48 53.20 36.26
C PHE A 556 -7.91 53.66 36.01
N ASN A 557 -8.83 53.29 36.89
CA ASN A 557 -10.26 53.64 36.76
C ASN A 557 -10.58 55.11 37.08
N ASN A 558 -9.60 55.89 37.53
CA ASN A 558 -9.69 57.34 37.72
C ASN A 558 -8.32 57.99 37.47
N THR A 559 -8.25 59.32 37.51
CA THR A 559 -7.02 60.09 37.21
C THR A 559 -6.21 60.49 38.44
N ASP A 560 -6.71 60.19 39.64
CA ASP A 560 -6.16 60.71 40.90
C ASP A 560 -4.93 59.93 41.37
N TYR A 561 -4.38 59.00 40.57
CA TYR A 561 -3.23 58.17 40.93
C TYR A 561 -1.88 58.92 40.84
N GLY A 562 -1.82 60.01 40.07
CA GLY A 562 -0.57 60.76 39.84
C GLY A 562 0.40 60.01 38.91
N GLN A 563 1.63 59.77 39.35
CA GLN A 563 2.56 58.86 38.66
C GLN A 563 2.47 57.46 39.26
N TRP A 564 2.94 56.46 38.53
CA TRP A 564 3.01 55.09 39.03
C TRP A 564 4.32 54.40 38.65
N THR A 565 4.70 53.42 39.46
CA THR A 565 5.83 52.52 39.24
C THR A 565 5.42 51.09 39.58
N TRP A 566 6.24 50.13 39.18
CA TRP A 566 6.05 48.73 39.55
C TRP A 566 7.36 48.06 39.91
N THR A 567 7.25 47.01 40.70
CA THR A 567 8.31 46.03 40.98
C THR A 567 7.70 44.64 40.94
N ALA A 568 8.48 43.62 40.62
CA ALA A 568 7.99 42.25 40.66
C ALA A 568 9.06 41.26 41.13
N ASN A 569 8.59 40.12 41.61
CA ASN A 569 9.39 38.90 41.77
C ASN A 569 8.71 37.77 40.97
N SER A 570 9.10 36.50 41.19
CA SER A 570 8.57 35.37 40.42
C SER A 570 7.10 35.04 40.70
N THR A 571 6.48 35.63 41.73
CA THR A 571 5.12 35.31 42.15
C THR A 571 4.20 36.52 42.31
N HIS A 572 4.75 37.71 42.57
CA HIS A 572 3.99 38.93 42.90
C HIS A 572 4.42 40.13 42.07
N ILE A 573 3.44 40.94 41.67
CA ILE A 573 3.61 42.30 41.16
C ILE A 573 3.18 43.25 42.26
N THR A 574 3.96 44.32 42.44
CA THR A 574 3.63 45.43 43.31
C THR A 574 3.51 46.70 42.47
N LEU A 575 2.33 47.32 42.48
CA LEU A 575 2.08 48.62 41.86
C LEU A 575 2.13 49.70 42.93
N THR A 576 2.85 50.78 42.67
CA THR A 576 2.93 51.95 43.55
C THR A 576 2.48 53.19 42.80
N VAL A 577 1.59 53.97 43.39
CA VAL A 577 1.13 55.26 42.87
C VAL A 577 1.65 56.40 43.76
N THR A 578 1.80 57.61 43.23
CA THR A 578 2.32 58.75 44.01
C THR A 578 1.29 59.33 44.98
N THR A 579 0.00 59.13 44.69
CA THR A 579 -1.08 59.65 45.54
C THR A 579 -1.19 58.83 46.83
N ALA A 580 -0.97 59.49 47.97
CA ALA A 580 -1.20 58.91 49.28
C ALA A 580 -2.68 58.58 49.47
N ASN A 581 -2.98 57.46 50.14
CA ASN A 581 -4.34 56.98 50.38
C ASN A 581 -5.18 56.83 49.11
N TYR A 582 -4.56 56.44 47.99
CA TYR A 582 -5.27 56.19 46.76
C TYR A 582 -6.36 55.12 46.93
N ASN A 583 -7.53 55.37 46.34
CA ASN A 583 -8.67 54.47 46.34
C ASN A 583 -9.17 54.34 44.91
N GLY A 584 -8.94 53.18 44.32
CA GLY A 584 -9.17 52.96 42.89
C GLY A 584 -8.75 51.56 42.45
N THR A 585 -8.95 51.29 41.17
CA THR A 585 -8.67 49.99 40.57
C THR A 585 -7.72 50.18 39.40
N ALA A 586 -6.62 49.44 39.45
CA ALA A 586 -5.70 49.24 38.34
C ALA A 586 -6.17 48.05 37.49
N TYR A 587 -6.24 48.22 36.16
CA TYR A 587 -6.34 47.15 35.18
C TYR A 587 -4.96 46.90 34.62
N TRP A 588 -4.41 45.70 34.84
CA TRP A 588 -3.03 45.40 34.55
C TRP A 588 -2.89 44.30 33.50
N ARG A 589 -1.80 44.35 32.73
CA ARG A 589 -1.27 43.28 31.88
C ARG A 589 0.20 43.11 32.21
N ALA A 590 0.66 41.87 32.32
CA ALA A 590 2.07 41.56 32.58
C ALA A 590 2.58 40.53 31.58
N GLU A 591 3.86 40.61 31.24
CA GLU A 591 4.54 39.72 30.31
C GLU A 591 5.88 39.26 30.91
N TYR A 592 6.10 37.96 30.93
CA TYR A 592 7.36 37.31 31.24
C TYR A 592 8.01 36.87 29.93
N LYS A 593 9.19 37.42 29.62
CA LYS A 593 10.04 37.01 28.50
C LYS A 593 11.16 36.12 29.04
N PRO A 594 11.00 34.80 29.03
CA PRO A 594 11.98 33.85 29.57
C PRO A 594 13.35 33.92 28.88
#